data_AF-A0A2A2TIU9-F1
#
_entry.id   AF-A0A2A2TIU9-F1
#
_cell.length_a   1.000
_cell.length_b   1.000
_cell.length_c   1.000
_cell.angle_alpha   90.00
_cell.angle_beta   90.00
_cell.angle_gamma   90.00
#
_symmetry.space_group_name_H-M   'P 1'
#
loop_
_entity.id
_entity.type
_entity.pdbx_description
1 polymer ?
#
loop_
_entity_poly.entity_id
_entity_poly.type
_entity_poly.pdbx_seq_one_letter_code
_entity_poly.pdbx_strand_id
1 'polypeptide(L)'
;VLGTENVTVICTDDYHRYDRTQRSELGITALHPDCNYLDVMQQHLSLLRMGQPILKPIYSHKTGTFAAPEYIKPNKFVIIEGLLGYSTRGARDCYDVRVYLAPPEPLRAKWKVKRDTLKRGYSEEQVLQELEKREPDSEAYIRPQRRWSDIVVSFYSPEEESEQTNGNLNVRLVLRPTIPHPNFTDILASGNGNLSSAIRLELDRDMGKPVDVLEVDGHATLDQVNKLEQIICSDMPHLKSVCDREANPELGKIAGTTGETLQSYPLALTQLLITYHMLRATQIHV
;
A
#
# COMPACT_ATOMS: atom_id res chain seq x y z
N VAL A 1 -2.57 -17.01 -2.57
CA VAL A 1 -3.76 -16.14 -2.47
C VAL A 1 -4.42 -15.80 -3.81
N LEU A 2 -3.96 -14.83 -4.61
CA LEU A 2 -4.68 -14.40 -5.83
C LEU A 2 -4.32 -15.19 -7.10
N GLY A 3 -3.15 -15.86 -7.11
CA GLY A 3 -2.56 -16.46 -8.32
C GLY A 3 -1.86 -15.41 -9.17
N THR A 4 -0.56 -15.60 -9.46
CA THR A 4 0.22 -14.62 -10.23
C THR A 4 -0.31 -14.44 -11.65
N GLU A 5 -0.93 -15.48 -12.20
CA GLU A 5 -1.61 -15.50 -13.49
C GLU A 5 -2.89 -14.64 -13.53
N ASN A 6 -3.48 -14.34 -12.36
CA ASN A 6 -4.71 -13.56 -12.26
C ASN A 6 -4.44 -12.07 -11.96
N VAL A 7 -3.18 -11.68 -11.79
CA VAL A 7 -2.80 -10.32 -11.38
C VAL A 7 -2.05 -9.62 -12.50
N THR A 8 -2.42 -8.37 -12.77
CA THR A 8 -1.65 -7.43 -13.60
C THR A 8 -1.21 -6.29 -12.69
N VAL A 9 0.09 -5.95 -12.70
CA VAL A 9 0.62 -4.82 -11.93
C VAL A 9 1.04 -3.71 -12.87
N ILE A 10 0.61 -2.49 -12.58
CA ILE A 10 0.94 -1.28 -13.34
C ILE A 10 1.62 -0.31 -12.38
N CYS A 11 2.85 0.08 -12.69
CA CYS A 11 3.55 1.13 -11.97
C CYS A 11 3.23 2.49 -12.61
N THR A 12 2.81 3.48 -11.83
CA THR A 12 2.50 4.82 -12.36
C THR A 12 3.76 5.60 -12.74
N ASP A 13 4.94 5.23 -12.24
CA ASP A 13 6.21 5.83 -12.65
C ASP A 13 6.53 5.58 -14.14
N ASP A 14 5.89 4.57 -14.76
CA ASP A 14 5.97 4.34 -16.21
C ASP A 14 5.42 5.53 -17.03
N TYR A 15 4.59 6.37 -16.44
CA TYR A 15 3.96 7.53 -17.08
C TYR A 15 4.72 8.84 -16.88
N HIS A 16 5.97 8.78 -16.42
CA HIS A 16 6.83 9.96 -16.42
C HIS A 16 6.95 10.57 -17.82
N ARG A 17 6.88 11.90 -17.88
CA ARG A 17 7.10 12.69 -19.10
C ARG A 17 8.58 12.87 -19.43
N TYR A 18 9.40 12.94 -18.39
CA TYR A 18 10.83 13.23 -18.49
C TYR A 18 11.65 12.15 -17.81
N ASP A 19 12.77 11.79 -18.43
CA ASP A 19 13.75 10.89 -17.83
C ASP A 19 14.52 11.58 -16.68
N ARG A 20 15.40 10.84 -16.00
CA ARG A 20 16.12 11.36 -14.83
C ARG A 20 17.00 12.58 -15.17
N THR A 21 17.63 12.60 -16.33
CA THR A 21 18.52 13.68 -16.78
C THR A 21 17.70 14.93 -17.10
N GLN A 22 16.65 14.78 -17.91
CA GLN A 22 15.74 15.85 -18.29
C GLN A 22 15.08 16.51 -17.07
N ARG A 23 14.64 15.72 -16.08
CA ARG A 23 14.10 16.27 -14.82
C ARG A 23 15.11 17.13 -14.06
N SER A 24 16.37 16.70 -14.04
CA SER A 24 17.45 17.45 -13.39
C SER A 24 17.70 18.78 -14.09
N GLU A 25 17.76 18.79 -15.43
CA GLU A 25 17.96 19.99 -16.25
C GLU A 25 16.81 20.99 -16.10
N LEU A 26 15.57 20.50 -16.03
CA LEU A 26 14.37 21.31 -15.87
C LEU A 26 14.11 21.75 -14.42
N GLY A 27 14.82 21.19 -13.45
CA GLY A 27 14.59 21.45 -12.02
C GLY A 27 13.25 20.91 -11.48
N ILE A 28 12.56 20.03 -12.21
CA ILE A 28 11.25 19.47 -11.84
C ILE A 28 11.41 18.11 -11.15
N THR A 29 10.61 17.83 -10.12
CA THR A 29 10.63 16.50 -9.47
C THR A 29 9.63 15.54 -10.12
N ALA A 30 9.86 14.24 -9.94
CA ALA A 30 8.92 13.21 -10.39
C ALA A 30 7.54 13.29 -9.69
N LEU A 31 7.44 14.01 -8.56
CA LEU A 31 6.20 14.17 -7.82
C LEU A 31 5.29 15.25 -8.43
N HIS A 32 5.86 16.16 -9.22
CA HIS A 32 5.11 17.26 -9.84
C HIS A 32 4.18 16.71 -10.94
N PRO A 33 2.88 17.09 -10.98
CA PRO A 33 1.93 16.66 -12.01
C PRO A 33 2.44 16.85 -13.44
N ASP A 34 3.05 17.99 -13.75
CA ASP A 34 3.59 18.30 -15.10
C ASP A 34 4.77 17.40 -15.54
N CYS A 35 5.37 16.67 -14.59
CA CYS A 35 6.38 15.66 -14.89
C CYS A 35 5.78 14.32 -15.32
N ASN A 36 4.45 14.22 -15.43
CA ASN A 36 3.73 12.97 -15.65
C ASN A 36 2.63 13.15 -16.70
N TYR A 37 2.44 12.13 -17.55
CA TYR A 37 1.32 12.06 -18.48
C TYR A 37 0.06 11.54 -17.76
N LEU A 38 -0.52 12.38 -16.88
CA LEU A 38 -1.67 12.02 -16.06
C LEU A 38 -2.95 11.74 -16.88
N ASP A 39 -3.08 12.37 -18.04
CA ASP A 39 -4.13 12.14 -19.02
C ASP A 39 -4.03 10.75 -19.65
N VAL A 40 -2.84 10.37 -20.10
CA VAL A 40 -2.56 9.02 -20.66
C VAL A 40 -2.73 7.95 -19.58
N MET A 41 -2.24 8.20 -18.37
CA MET A 41 -2.44 7.31 -17.23
C MET A 41 -3.94 7.10 -16.97
N GLN A 42 -4.73 8.17 -16.86
CA GLN A 42 -6.17 8.08 -16.67
C GLN A 42 -6.86 7.27 -17.79
N GLN A 43 -6.49 7.53 -19.05
CA GLN A 43 -7.03 6.79 -20.19
C GLN A 43 -6.74 5.28 -20.05
N HIS A 44 -5.50 4.91 -19.73
CA HIS A 44 -5.10 3.52 -19.54
C HIS A 44 -5.82 2.87 -18.36
N LEU A 45 -6.00 3.56 -17.23
CA LEU A 45 -6.78 3.06 -16.10
C LEU A 45 -8.23 2.77 -16.49
N SER A 46 -8.85 3.65 -17.29
CA SER A 46 -10.20 3.44 -17.80
C SER A 46 -10.28 2.22 -18.73
N LEU A 47 -9.33 2.07 -19.65
CA LEU A 47 -9.26 0.91 -20.55
C LEU A 47 -9.10 -0.39 -19.76
N LEU A 48 -8.18 -0.43 -18.81
CA LEU A 48 -7.94 -1.62 -17.97
C LEU A 48 -9.19 -2.00 -17.16
N ARG A 49 -9.91 -1.02 -16.59
CA ARG A 49 -11.19 -1.25 -15.90
C ARG A 49 -12.25 -1.86 -16.82
N MET A 50 -12.26 -1.49 -18.09
CA MET A 50 -13.17 -2.05 -19.11
C MET A 50 -12.67 -3.39 -19.69
N GLY A 51 -11.62 -3.99 -19.12
CA GLY A 51 -11.03 -5.23 -19.62
C GLY A 51 -10.28 -5.07 -20.96
N GLN A 52 -9.97 -3.83 -21.36
CA GLN A 52 -9.31 -3.53 -22.63
C GLN A 52 -7.78 -3.51 -22.47
N PRO A 53 -7.04 -3.99 -23.48
CA PRO A 53 -5.59 -3.94 -23.46
C PRO A 53 -5.05 -2.52 -23.64
N ILE A 54 -3.81 -2.30 -23.20
CA ILE A 54 -3.08 -1.04 -23.36
C ILE A 54 -1.68 -1.28 -23.93
N LEU A 55 -1.11 -0.27 -24.56
CA LEU A 55 0.32 -0.22 -24.86
C LEU A 55 1.01 0.63 -23.79
N LYS A 56 1.47 -0.02 -22.73
CA LYS A 56 1.98 0.63 -21.52
C LYS A 56 3.42 1.13 -21.75
N PRO A 57 3.77 2.39 -21.45
CA PRO A 57 5.16 2.82 -21.41
C PRO A 57 5.96 2.05 -20.34
N ILE A 58 7.29 2.13 -20.41
CA ILE A 58 8.17 1.51 -19.42
C ILE A 58 9.23 2.52 -19.00
N TYR A 59 9.35 2.74 -17.69
CA TYR A 59 10.42 3.54 -17.09
C TYR A 59 11.37 2.64 -16.29
N SER A 60 12.65 2.62 -16.67
CA SER A 60 13.68 1.82 -16.00
C SER A 60 14.26 2.59 -14.82
N HIS A 61 14.03 2.12 -13.59
CA HIS A 61 14.66 2.71 -12.41
C HIS A 61 16.18 2.52 -12.35
N LYS A 62 16.70 1.47 -13.02
CA LYS A 62 18.13 1.16 -13.08
C LYS A 62 18.89 2.22 -13.89
N THR A 63 18.41 2.51 -15.09
CA THR A 63 19.06 3.48 -15.99
C THR A 63 18.51 4.90 -15.83
N GLY A 64 17.30 5.05 -15.28
CA GLY A 64 16.60 6.32 -15.20
C GLY A 64 16.04 6.80 -16.53
N THR A 65 15.81 5.90 -17.48
CA THR A 65 15.42 6.18 -18.87
C THR A 65 14.19 5.37 -19.30
N PHE A 66 13.60 5.72 -20.44
CA PHE A 66 12.48 4.99 -21.02
C PHE A 66 12.93 3.76 -21.82
N ALA A 67 12.10 2.73 -21.82
CA ALA A 67 12.26 1.51 -22.64
C ALA A 67 11.12 1.39 -23.66
N ALA A 68 11.20 0.38 -24.54
CA ALA A 68 10.12 0.07 -25.45
C ALA A 68 8.83 -0.25 -24.66
N PRO A 69 7.65 0.18 -25.13
CA PRO A 69 6.40 -0.07 -24.42
C PRO A 69 6.00 -1.55 -24.50
N GLU A 70 5.18 -1.98 -23.55
CA GLU A 70 4.70 -3.34 -23.41
C GLU A 70 3.20 -3.43 -23.66
N TYR A 71 2.77 -4.41 -24.45
CA TYR A 71 1.36 -4.68 -24.66
C TYR A 71 0.79 -5.49 -23.50
N ILE A 72 -0.10 -4.88 -22.72
CA ILE A 72 -0.66 -5.46 -21.50
C ILE A 72 -2.14 -5.74 -21.70
N LYS A 73 -2.57 -6.98 -21.43
CA LYS A 73 -3.98 -7.33 -21.24
C LYS A 73 -4.28 -7.37 -19.73
N PRO A 74 -5.37 -6.74 -19.25
CA PRO A 74 -5.74 -6.81 -17.84
C PRO A 74 -6.17 -8.23 -17.48
N ASN A 75 -5.61 -8.77 -16.39
CA ASN A 75 -6.11 -9.97 -15.72
C ASN A 75 -7.25 -9.61 -14.75
N LYS A 76 -7.80 -10.63 -14.08
CA LYS A 76 -8.92 -10.48 -13.13
C LYS A 76 -8.68 -9.41 -12.07
N PHE A 77 -7.44 -9.30 -11.57
CA PHE A 77 -7.04 -8.28 -10.60
C PHE A 77 -6.01 -7.36 -11.24
N VAL A 78 -6.28 -6.06 -11.26
CA VAL A 78 -5.33 -5.04 -11.71
C VAL A 78 -4.90 -4.20 -10.51
N ILE A 79 -3.62 -4.27 -10.17
CA ILE A 79 -3.02 -3.49 -9.09
C ILE A 79 -2.27 -2.32 -9.72
N ILE A 80 -2.65 -1.11 -9.34
CA ILE A 80 -1.94 0.10 -9.73
C ILE A 80 -1.15 0.58 -8.52
N GLU A 81 0.16 0.71 -8.66
CA GLU A 81 1.04 1.20 -7.61
C GLU A 81 1.86 2.41 -8.07
N GLY A 82 2.23 3.25 -7.12
CA GLY A 82 3.14 4.38 -7.35
C GLY A 82 2.52 5.72 -7.00
N LEU A 83 3.14 6.77 -7.53
CA LEU A 83 2.79 8.16 -7.26
C LEU A 83 1.59 8.60 -8.11
N LEU A 84 0.85 9.60 -7.64
CA LEU A 84 -0.15 10.31 -8.46
C LEU A 84 -1.35 9.47 -8.96
N GLY A 85 -1.54 8.24 -8.48
CA GLY A 85 -2.66 7.37 -8.89
C GLY A 85 -4.06 7.96 -8.62
N TYR A 86 -4.19 8.88 -7.67
CA TYR A 86 -5.46 9.54 -7.33
C TYR A 86 -5.52 11.02 -7.77
N SER A 87 -4.59 11.47 -8.62
CA SER A 87 -4.46 12.89 -8.98
C SER A 87 -5.65 13.46 -9.75
N THR A 88 -6.26 12.66 -10.63
CA THR A 88 -7.43 13.11 -11.39
C THR A 88 -8.70 12.46 -10.87
N ARG A 89 -9.86 13.07 -11.14
CA ARG A 89 -11.15 12.45 -10.82
C ARG A 89 -11.38 11.17 -11.63
N GLY A 90 -11.10 11.20 -12.94
CA GLY A 90 -11.30 10.04 -13.79
C GLY A 90 -10.45 8.84 -13.39
N ALA A 91 -9.21 9.04 -12.91
CA ALA A 91 -8.40 7.96 -12.38
C ALA A 91 -9.03 7.37 -11.10
N ARG A 92 -9.49 8.23 -10.19
CA ARG A 92 -10.12 7.81 -8.92
C ARG A 92 -11.38 6.97 -9.11
N ASP A 93 -12.15 7.25 -10.16
CA ASP A 93 -13.38 6.53 -10.49
C ASP A 93 -13.09 5.15 -11.13
N CYS A 94 -11.81 4.83 -11.42
CA CYS A 94 -11.42 3.55 -12.01
C CYS A 94 -11.13 2.45 -10.97
N TYR A 95 -11.06 2.77 -9.68
CA TYR A 95 -10.68 1.83 -8.62
C TYR A 95 -11.89 1.28 -7.87
N ASP A 96 -11.90 -0.02 -7.60
CA ASP A 96 -12.88 -0.64 -6.69
C ASP A 96 -12.42 -0.58 -5.23
N VAL A 97 -11.10 -0.52 -4.98
CA VAL A 97 -10.48 -0.39 -3.66
C VAL A 97 -9.26 0.53 -3.76
N ARG A 98 -9.18 1.54 -2.90
CA ARG A 98 -8.06 2.50 -2.86
C ARG A 98 -7.34 2.44 -1.52
N VAL A 99 -6.05 2.13 -1.57
CA VAL A 99 -5.19 2.04 -0.39
C VAL A 99 -4.16 3.17 -0.44
N TYR A 100 -3.87 3.80 0.71
CA TYR A 100 -2.80 4.79 0.82
C TYR A 100 -1.85 4.39 1.96
N LEU A 101 -0.56 4.27 1.67
CA LEU A 101 0.48 3.97 2.64
C LEU A 101 1.04 5.28 3.23
N ALA A 102 0.80 5.53 4.52
CA ALA A 102 1.15 6.75 5.24
C ALA A 102 1.96 6.50 6.53
N PRO A 103 3.11 5.79 6.49
CA PRO A 103 3.98 5.70 7.66
C PRO A 103 4.52 7.09 8.04
N PRO A 104 4.93 7.29 9.30
CA PRO A 104 5.63 8.51 9.71
C PRO A 104 6.85 8.79 8.82
N GLU A 105 7.10 10.07 8.53
CA GLU A 105 8.17 10.51 7.62
C GLU A 105 9.57 9.98 8.00
N PRO A 106 9.98 9.96 9.29
CA PRO A 106 11.27 9.38 9.67
C PRO A 106 11.40 7.90 9.30
N LEU A 107 10.33 7.11 9.51
CA LEU A 107 10.31 5.69 9.17
C LEU A 107 10.36 5.48 7.66
N ARG A 108 9.58 6.27 6.90
CA ARG A 108 9.59 6.26 5.43
C ARG A 108 10.97 6.60 4.87
N ALA A 109 11.63 7.62 5.43
CA ALA A 109 12.97 8.02 5.05
C ALA A 109 13.99 6.90 5.31
N LYS A 110 13.95 6.27 6.50
CA LYS A 110 14.81 5.11 6.85
C LYS A 110 14.65 3.96 5.84
N TRP A 111 13.42 3.63 5.46
CA TRP A 111 13.16 2.61 4.44
C TRP A 111 13.69 2.99 3.05
N LYS A 112 13.52 4.25 2.65
CA LYS A 112 14.03 4.74 1.37
C LYS A 112 15.56 4.72 1.32
N VAL A 113 16.23 5.20 2.36
CA VAL A 113 17.70 5.15 2.48
C VAL A 113 18.17 3.71 2.38
N LYS A 114 17.67 2.80 3.24
CA LYS A 114 18.04 1.37 3.22
C LYS A 114 17.85 0.75 1.84
N ARG A 115 16.73 1.03 1.17
CA ARG A 115 16.44 0.47 -0.17
C ARG A 115 17.36 1.04 -1.25
N ASP A 116 17.51 2.36 -1.30
CA ASP A 116 18.20 3.03 -2.40
C ASP A 116 19.73 2.88 -2.28
N THR A 117 20.28 2.75 -1.07
CA THR A 117 21.70 2.41 -0.89
C THR A 117 21.99 0.95 -1.24
N LEU A 118 21.17 0.00 -0.75
CA LEU A 118 21.41 -1.44 -0.99
C LEU A 118 21.08 -1.90 -2.42
N LYS A 119 19.99 -1.41 -3.02
CA LYS A 119 19.48 -1.92 -4.30
C LYS A 119 19.82 -1.04 -5.50
N ARG A 120 20.13 0.24 -5.29
CA ARG A 120 20.29 1.22 -6.37
C ARG A 120 21.65 1.93 -6.38
N GLY A 121 22.51 1.68 -5.38
CA GLY A 121 23.89 2.17 -5.34
C GLY A 121 24.03 3.67 -5.04
N TYR A 122 22.99 4.30 -4.48
CA TYR A 122 23.07 5.69 -4.04
C TYR A 122 23.81 5.80 -2.70
N SER A 123 24.45 6.94 -2.45
CA SER A 123 24.92 7.28 -1.10
C SER A 123 23.74 7.73 -0.23
N GLU A 124 23.89 7.64 1.09
CA GLU A 124 22.85 8.10 2.03
C GLU A 124 22.58 9.59 1.87
N GLU A 125 23.63 10.41 1.71
CA GLU A 125 23.53 11.85 1.54
C GLU A 125 22.74 12.21 0.28
N GLN A 126 22.97 11.51 -0.83
CA GLN A 126 22.22 11.71 -2.07
C GLN A 126 20.72 11.43 -1.87
N VAL A 127 20.38 10.37 -1.13
CA VAL A 127 18.98 10.01 -0.86
C VAL A 127 18.31 11.06 0.03
N LEU A 128 19.01 11.56 1.05
CA LEU A 128 18.49 12.60 1.95
C LEU A 128 18.29 13.93 1.22
N GLN A 129 19.23 14.36 0.39
CA GLN A 129 19.09 15.56 -0.45
C GLN A 129 17.91 15.43 -1.43
N GLU A 130 17.72 14.25 -2.04
CA GLU A 130 16.55 14.02 -2.90
C GLU A 130 15.23 14.07 -2.11
N LEU A 131 15.22 13.59 -0.87
CA LEU A 131 14.03 13.64 -0.01
C LEU A 131 13.66 15.09 0.32
N GLU A 132 14.64 15.89 0.74
CA GLU A 132 14.45 17.32 1.04
C GLU A 132 13.97 18.09 -0.19
N LYS A 133 14.60 17.89 -1.35
CA LYS A 133 14.19 18.53 -2.62
C LYS A 133 12.75 18.20 -3.01
N ARG A 134 12.28 17.00 -2.69
CA ARG A 134 10.94 16.51 -3.06
C ARG A 134 9.86 16.87 -2.05
N GLU A 135 10.22 17.35 -0.86
CA GLU A 135 9.28 17.57 0.23
C GLU A 135 8.15 18.57 -0.12
N PRO A 136 8.43 19.73 -0.75
CA PRO A 136 7.37 20.65 -1.16
C PRO A 136 6.35 20.01 -2.13
N ASP A 137 6.84 19.25 -3.12
CA ASP A 137 5.96 18.55 -4.07
C ASP A 137 5.22 17.38 -3.41
N SER A 138 5.83 16.72 -2.42
CA SER A 138 5.19 15.67 -1.63
C SER A 138 3.99 16.23 -0.87
N GLU A 139 4.17 17.35 -0.20
CA GLU A 139 3.11 18.06 0.53
C GLU A 139 2.02 18.58 -0.42
N ALA A 140 2.40 19.14 -1.57
CA ALA A 140 1.47 19.75 -2.52
C ALA A 140 0.67 18.72 -3.33
N TYR A 141 1.29 17.60 -3.72
CA TYR A 141 0.73 16.71 -4.74
C TYR A 141 0.54 15.26 -4.29
N ILE A 142 1.35 14.76 -3.35
CA ILE A 142 1.27 13.35 -2.90
C ILE A 142 0.36 13.20 -1.69
N ARG A 143 0.67 13.87 -0.57
CA ARG A 143 -0.11 13.76 0.68
C ARG A 143 -1.59 14.10 0.53
N PRO A 144 -2.02 15.08 -0.29
CA PRO A 144 -3.44 15.40 -0.43
C PRO A 144 -4.26 14.26 -1.01
N GLN A 145 -3.65 13.35 -1.78
CA GLN A 145 -4.31 12.17 -2.37
C GLN A 145 -4.82 11.18 -1.31
N ARG A 146 -4.24 11.19 -0.10
CA ARG A 146 -4.69 10.38 1.04
C ARG A 146 -6.19 10.54 1.31
N ARG A 147 -6.80 11.69 1.02
CA ARG A 147 -8.24 11.92 1.26
C ARG A 147 -9.17 11.07 0.38
N TRP A 148 -8.63 10.44 -0.66
CA TRP A 148 -9.39 9.66 -1.63
C TRP A 148 -9.28 8.15 -1.43
N SER A 149 -8.43 7.70 -0.50
CA SER A 149 -8.34 6.27 -0.18
C SER A 149 -9.55 5.78 0.61
N ASP A 150 -9.81 4.49 0.53
CA ASP A 150 -10.78 3.78 1.36
C ASP A 150 -10.09 3.23 2.62
N ILE A 151 -8.81 2.88 2.49
CA ILE A 151 -7.96 2.39 3.59
C ILE A 151 -6.69 3.23 3.66
N VAL A 152 -6.32 3.69 4.86
CA VAL A 152 -4.98 4.26 5.11
C VAL A 152 -4.20 3.29 5.98
N VAL A 153 -3.04 2.87 5.51
CA VAL A 153 -2.12 1.98 6.22
C VAL A 153 -0.97 2.82 6.77
N SER A 154 -0.78 2.84 8.08
CA SER A 154 0.34 3.53 8.71
C SER A 154 1.09 2.58 9.64
N PHE A 155 2.23 2.08 9.19
CA PHE A 155 3.15 1.37 10.08
C PHE A 155 3.94 2.38 10.91
N TYR A 156 4.16 2.07 12.19
CA TYR A 156 4.91 2.93 13.10
C TYR A 156 5.68 2.09 14.14
N SER A 157 6.73 2.67 14.69
CA SER A 157 7.48 2.04 15.78
C SER A 157 6.69 2.11 17.08
N PRO A 158 6.74 1.07 17.94
CA PRO A 158 6.21 1.16 19.31
C PRO A 158 6.92 2.30 20.08
N GLU A 159 6.19 2.95 21.02
CA GLU A 159 6.63 4.17 21.72
C GLU A 159 7.83 3.95 22.67
N GLU A 160 8.08 2.70 23.08
CA GLU A 160 9.22 2.29 23.89
C GLU A 160 10.11 1.34 23.07
N GLU A 161 11.37 1.71 22.89
CA GLU A 161 12.55 0.88 22.54
C GLU A 161 13.35 1.25 21.28
N SER A 162 14.66 1.00 21.43
CA SER A 162 15.79 1.45 20.63
C SER A 162 15.72 1.10 19.14
N GLU A 163 16.60 1.74 18.37
CA GLU A 163 16.77 1.67 16.91
C GLU A 163 16.88 0.25 16.28
N GLN A 164 16.80 -0.81 17.09
CA GLN A 164 16.99 -2.23 16.79
C GLN A 164 15.71 -3.05 16.56
N THR A 165 14.51 -2.46 16.49
CA THR A 165 13.31 -3.20 16.07
C THR A 165 13.38 -3.56 14.58
N ASN A 166 14.12 -4.63 14.29
CA ASN A 166 14.12 -5.30 13.00
C ASN A 166 12.70 -5.85 12.76
N GLY A 167 11.85 -5.05 12.09
CA GLY A 167 10.58 -5.53 11.55
C GLY A 167 9.40 -5.64 12.51
N ASN A 168 9.57 -5.26 13.79
CA ASN A 168 8.51 -5.30 14.79
C ASN A 168 7.75 -3.96 14.84
N LEU A 169 7.01 -3.64 13.78
CA LEU A 169 6.24 -2.40 13.68
C LEU A 169 4.79 -2.65 14.01
N ASN A 170 4.18 -1.70 14.70
CA ASN A 170 2.74 -1.61 14.83
C ASN A 170 2.14 -1.15 13.50
N VAL A 171 0.85 -1.43 13.28
CA VAL A 171 0.10 -0.84 12.17
C VAL A 171 -1.18 -0.21 12.68
N ARG A 172 -1.46 0.97 12.14
CA ARG A 172 -2.73 1.67 12.27
C ARG A 172 -3.44 1.66 10.92
N LEU A 173 -4.61 1.05 10.87
CA LEU A 173 -5.45 0.92 9.69
C LEU A 173 -6.67 1.82 9.85
N VAL A 174 -6.71 2.92 9.11
CA VAL A 174 -7.90 3.78 9.03
C VAL A 174 -8.83 3.19 7.99
N LEU A 175 -10.04 2.83 8.41
CA LEU A 175 -11.08 2.18 7.61
C LEU A 175 -12.20 3.19 7.39
N ARG A 176 -12.29 3.74 6.18
CA ARG A 176 -13.31 4.74 5.85
C ARG A 176 -14.60 4.06 5.39
N PRO A 177 -15.78 4.60 5.74
CA PRO A 177 -17.07 4.05 5.33
C PRO A 177 -17.40 4.30 3.84
N THR A 178 -16.39 4.32 2.97
CA THR A 178 -16.51 4.44 1.50
C THR A 178 -16.61 3.07 0.82
N ILE A 179 -16.17 2.00 1.49
CA ILE A 179 -16.38 0.60 1.09
C ILE A 179 -16.82 -0.21 2.32
N PRO A 180 -17.53 -1.33 2.14
CA PRO A 180 -17.92 -2.15 3.28
C PRO A 180 -16.72 -2.96 3.80
N HIS A 181 -16.39 -2.78 5.08
CA HIS A 181 -15.35 -3.50 5.81
C HIS A 181 -15.88 -4.78 6.46
N PRO A 182 -15.00 -5.73 6.88
CA PRO A 182 -15.40 -6.84 7.73
C PRO A 182 -16.05 -6.34 9.02
N ASN A 183 -16.98 -7.11 9.58
CA ASN A 183 -17.60 -6.76 10.85
C ASN A 183 -16.65 -7.06 12.02
N PHE A 184 -16.06 -6.01 12.58
CA PHE A 184 -15.13 -6.12 13.71
C PHE A 184 -15.78 -5.92 15.08
N THR A 185 -17.12 -5.95 15.18
CA THR A 185 -17.84 -5.73 16.45
C THR A 185 -17.42 -6.72 17.56
N ASP A 186 -17.06 -7.95 17.20
CA ASP A 186 -16.61 -8.96 18.16
C ASP A 186 -15.29 -8.58 18.86
N ILE A 187 -14.47 -7.70 18.25
CA ILE A 187 -13.27 -7.14 18.89
C ILE A 187 -13.67 -6.25 20.07
N LEU A 188 -14.74 -5.45 19.92
CA LEU A 188 -15.27 -4.58 20.98
C LEU A 188 -15.91 -5.40 22.11
N ALA A 189 -16.65 -6.46 21.76
CA ALA A 189 -17.31 -7.34 22.73
C ALA A 189 -16.31 -8.15 23.58
N SER A 190 -15.12 -8.42 23.04
CA SER A 190 -14.03 -9.09 23.73
C SER A 190 -13.28 -8.21 24.73
N GLY A 191 -13.66 -6.93 24.86
CA GLY A 191 -13.04 -5.92 25.73
C GLY A 191 -13.11 -6.19 27.24
N ASN A 192 -13.67 -7.32 27.69
CA ASN A 192 -13.66 -7.76 29.09
C ASN A 192 -12.61 -8.85 29.42
N GLY A 193 -11.64 -9.14 28.54
CA GLY A 193 -10.44 -9.93 28.87
C GLY A 193 -9.49 -10.23 27.71
N ASN A 194 -8.16 -10.20 27.98
CA ASN A 194 -6.95 -10.65 27.21
C ASN A 194 -6.80 -10.41 25.69
N LEU A 195 -7.81 -9.94 24.95
CA LEU A 195 -7.65 -9.37 23.60
C LEU A 195 -7.25 -7.88 23.64
N SER A 196 -7.41 -7.24 24.80
CA SER A 196 -7.45 -5.80 24.99
C SER A 196 -6.12 -5.05 24.98
N SER A 197 -4.96 -5.70 24.79
CA SER A 197 -3.68 -4.98 24.73
C SER A 197 -3.15 -4.76 23.32
N ALA A 198 -3.21 -5.74 22.42
CA ALA A 198 -2.43 -5.71 21.17
C ALA A 198 -3.25 -5.50 19.87
N ILE A 199 -4.55 -5.76 19.88
CA ILE A 199 -5.45 -5.53 18.74
C ILE A 199 -6.62 -4.70 19.23
N ARG A 200 -6.78 -3.50 18.69
CA ARG A 200 -7.78 -2.51 19.16
C ARG A 200 -8.60 -2.00 18.00
N LEU A 201 -9.91 -1.86 18.21
CA LEU A 201 -10.82 -1.19 17.28
C LEU A 201 -11.37 0.04 17.98
N GLU A 202 -11.18 1.21 17.36
CA GLU A 202 -11.60 2.50 17.92
C GLU A 202 -12.36 3.33 16.89
N LEU A 203 -13.25 4.19 17.39
CA LEU A 203 -13.89 5.23 16.59
C LEU A 203 -13.07 6.51 16.68
N ASP A 204 -12.64 7.03 15.54
CA ASP A 204 -11.83 8.24 15.45
C ASP A 204 -12.30 9.16 14.32
N ARG A 205 -11.62 10.29 14.13
CA ARG A 205 -11.81 11.21 13.02
C ARG A 205 -10.55 11.30 12.16
N ASP A 206 -10.70 10.94 10.90
CA ASP A 206 -9.67 11.17 9.90
C ASP A 206 -10.07 12.32 8.97
N MET A 207 -9.24 13.36 8.91
CA MET A 207 -9.51 14.58 8.12
C MET A 207 -10.91 15.17 8.43
N GLY A 208 -11.33 15.10 9.69
CA GLY A 208 -12.62 15.60 10.19
C GLY A 208 -13.81 14.65 10.01
N LYS A 209 -13.65 13.52 9.31
CA LYS A 209 -14.71 12.53 9.05
C LYS A 209 -14.61 11.35 10.01
N PRO A 210 -15.74 10.81 10.50
CA PRO A 210 -15.73 9.62 11.36
C PRO A 210 -15.21 8.41 10.58
N VAL A 211 -14.38 7.61 11.24
CA VAL A 211 -13.75 6.40 10.69
C VAL A 211 -13.59 5.35 11.79
N ASP A 212 -13.55 4.09 11.39
CA ASP A 212 -13.06 3.02 12.25
C ASP A 212 -11.54 2.95 12.13
N VAL A 213 -10.86 2.69 13.25
CA VAL A 213 -9.41 2.53 13.30
C VAL A 213 -9.11 1.19 13.92
N LEU A 214 -8.48 0.31 13.14
CA LEU A 214 -7.96 -0.98 13.61
C LEU A 214 -6.46 -0.84 13.84
N GLU A 215 -6.03 -0.98 15.09
CA GLU A 215 -4.62 -1.01 15.47
C GLU A 215 -4.19 -2.43 15.80
N VAL A 216 -3.00 -2.80 15.32
CA VAL A 216 -2.37 -4.10 15.60
C VAL A 216 -0.92 -3.84 15.97
N ASP A 217 -0.57 -4.20 17.20
CA ASP A 217 0.79 -4.05 17.70
C ASP A 217 1.71 -5.14 17.13
N GLY A 218 2.98 -4.80 16.96
CA GLY A 218 4.02 -5.72 16.50
C GLY A 218 4.17 -6.95 17.41
N HIS A 219 3.97 -6.77 18.71
CA HIS A 219 4.05 -7.83 19.71
C HIS A 219 2.76 -8.68 19.82
N ALA A 220 1.80 -8.53 18.91
CA ALA A 220 0.58 -9.34 18.94
C ALA A 220 0.92 -10.84 18.96
N THR A 221 0.23 -11.61 19.80
CA THR A 221 0.43 -13.07 19.87
C THR A 221 -0.26 -13.77 18.70
N LEU A 222 0.19 -14.98 18.37
CA LEU A 222 -0.43 -15.78 17.32
C LEU A 222 -1.92 -16.04 17.59
N ASP A 223 -2.31 -16.28 18.85
CA ASP A 223 -3.71 -16.49 19.23
C ASP A 223 -4.59 -15.26 18.96
N GLN A 224 -4.11 -14.06 19.33
CA GLN A 224 -4.81 -12.81 19.05
C GLN A 224 -4.97 -12.58 17.55
N VAL A 225 -3.92 -12.86 16.77
CA VAL A 225 -3.94 -12.70 15.32
C VAL A 225 -4.89 -13.70 14.67
N ASN A 226 -4.87 -14.96 15.08
CA ASN A 226 -5.77 -16.00 14.58
C ASN A 226 -7.26 -15.64 14.79
N LYS A 227 -7.59 -15.01 15.93
CA LYS A 227 -8.97 -14.54 16.19
C LYS A 227 -9.40 -13.47 15.20
N LEU A 228 -8.53 -12.50 14.91
CA LEU A 228 -8.82 -11.47 13.92
C LEU A 228 -8.89 -12.04 12.49
N GLU A 229 -8.00 -12.96 12.15
CA GLU A 229 -8.06 -13.69 10.88
C GLU A 229 -9.40 -14.43 10.75
N GLN A 230 -9.85 -15.16 11.78
CA GLN A 230 -11.15 -15.81 11.79
C GLN A 230 -12.31 -14.84 11.54
N ILE A 231 -12.28 -13.64 12.11
CA ILE A 231 -13.29 -12.60 11.87
C ILE A 231 -13.29 -12.20 10.38
N ILE A 232 -12.12 -11.85 9.82
CA ILE A 232 -12.00 -11.43 8.41
C ILE A 232 -12.46 -12.55 7.46
N CYS A 233 -12.21 -13.80 7.83
CA CYS A 233 -12.36 -14.96 6.95
C CYS A 233 -13.70 -15.67 7.06
N SER A 234 -14.39 -15.54 8.20
CA SER A 234 -15.74 -16.06 8.39
C SER A 234 -16.77 -15.33 7.52
N ASP A 235 -16.50 -14.08 7.18
CA ASP A 235 -17.37 -13.22 6.39
C ASP A 235 -17.44 -13.63 4.89
N MET A 236 -16.49 -14.44 4.40
CA MET A 236 -16.50 -14.93 3.02
C MET A 236 -16.09 -16.42 2.91
N PRO A 237 -17.00 -17.33 2.50
CA PRO A 237 -16.71 -18.76 2.35
C PRO A 237 -15.52 -19.07 1.42
N HIS A 238 -15.33 -18.26 0.38
CA HIS A 238 -14.23 -18.40 -0.59
C HIS A 238 -12.87 -17.88 -0.07
N LEU A 239 -12.83 -17.20 1.08
CA LEU A 239 -11.57 -16.78 1.71
C LEU A 239 -10.92 -17.89 2.53
N LYS A 240 -11.60 -19.02 2.81
CA LYS A 240 -11.07 -20.06 3.73
C LYS A 240 -9.69 -20.57 3.32
N SER A 241 -9.40 -20.70 2.02
CA SER A 241 -8.08 -21.13 1.52
C SER A 241 -7.02 -20.00 1.52
N VAL A 242 -7.44 -18.74 1.62
CA VAL A 242 -6.57 -17.56 1.71
C VAL A 242 -6.15 -17.30 3.15
N CYS A 243 -7.04 -17.61 4.09
CA CYS A 243 -6.86 -17.39 5.52
C CYS A 243 -6.13 -18.52 6.22
N ASP A 244 -5.98 -19.65 5.54
CA ASP A 244 -5.09 -20.70 6.00
C ASP A 244 -3.64 -20.24 5.83
N ARG A 245 -2.98 -20.00 6.96
CA ARG A 245 -1.56 -19.63 7.03
C ARG A 245 -0.64 -20.74 6.58
N GLU A 246 -1.01 -22.00 6.78
CA GLU A 246 -0.23 -23.14 6.27
C GLU A 246 -0.27 -23.16 4.74
N ALA A 247 -1.42 -22.78 4.16
CA ALA A 247 -1.56 -22.63 2.71
C ALA A 247 -0.90 -21.35 2.16
N ASN A 248 -0.68 -20.32 3.00
CA ASN A 248 -0.12 -19.03 2.58
C ASN A 248 1.02 -18.57 3.50
N PRO A 249 2.15 -19.32 3.55
CA PRO A 249 3.25 -19.05 4.48
C PRO A 249 3.99 -17.73 4.18
N GLU A 250 3.73 -17.10 3.02
CA GLU A 250 4.39 -15.85 2.63
C GLU A 250 3.75 -14.58 3.21
N LEU A 251 2.55 -14.68 3.78
CA LEU A 251 1.87 -13.54 4.38
C LEU A 251 2.65 -13.00 5.58
N GLY A 252 2.91 -11.69 5.58
CA GLY A 252 3.64 -10.99 6.63
C GLY A 252 5.15 -11.27 6.68
N LYS A 253 5.72 -12.01 5.72
CA LYS A 253 7.17 -12.20 5.65
C LYS A 253 7.88 -10.92 5.23
N ILE A 254 8.96 -10.60 5.93
CA ILE A 254 9.85 -9.47 5.62
C ILE A 254 11.31 -9.93 5.66
N ALA A 255 12.14 -9.32 4.83
CA ALA A 255 13.59 -9.51 4.88
C ALA A 255 14.18 -8.66 6.01
N GLY A 256 14.84 -9.30 6.96
CA GLY A 256 15.57 -8.68 8.05
C GLY A 256 16.84 -7.94 7.59
N THR A 257 17.59 -7.37 8.54
CA THR A 257 18.81 -6.61 8.23
C THR A 257 20.02 -7.50 8.02
N THR A 258 20.00 -8.74 8.52
CA THR A 258 21.07 -9.74 8.37
C THR A 258 20.77 -10.79 7.29
N GLY A 259 19.68 -10.60 6.53
CA GLY A 259 19.23 -11.53 5.48
C GLY A 259 18.30 -12.64 5.97
N GLU A 260 17.96 -12.65 7.26
CA GLU A 260 16.96 -13.51 7.86
C GLU A 260 15.55 -13.16 7.36
N THR A 261 14.64 -14.13 7.38
CA THR A 261 13.21 -13.87 7.11
C THR A 261 12.47 -13.76 8.43
N LEU A 262 11.78 -12.65 8.65
CA LEU A 262 10.99 -12.39 9.86
C LEU A 262 9.51 -12.44 9.53
N GLN A 263 8.70 -12.79 10.54
CA GLN A 263 7.25 -12.76 10.46
C GLN A 263 6.71 -11.50 11.13
N SER A 264 5.95 -10.69 10.40
CA SER A 264 5.23 -9.52 10.92
C SER A 264 3.73 -9.77 10.86
N TYR A 265 3.09 -9.86 12.02
CA TYR A 265 1.63 -10.04 12.08
C TYR A 265 0.85 -8.79 11.67
N PRO A 266 1.25 -7.56 12.05
CA PRO A 266 0.64 -6.34 11.51
C PRO A 266 0.67 -6.30 9.97
N LEU A 267 1.77 -6.71 9.35
CA LEU A 267 1.86 -6.80 7.89
C LEU A 267 0.95 -7.91 7.34
N ALA A 268 0.96 -9.11 7.92
CA ALA A 268 0.10 -10.22 7.49
C ALA A 268 -1.37 -9.83 7.50
N LEU A 269 -1.85 -9.23 8.59
CA LEU A 269 -3.23 -8.79 8.75
C LEU A 269 -3.58 -7.66 7.78
N THR A 270 -2.67 -6.72 7.53
CA THR A 270 -2.85 -5.68 6.52
C THR A 270 -3.01 -6.28 5.12
N GLN A 271 -2.14 -7.22 4.74
CA GLN A 271 -2.19 -7.90 3.45
C GLN A 271 -3.48 -8.72 3.30
N LEU A 272 -3.90 -9.41 4.37
CA LEU A 272 -5.14 -10.17 4.40
C LEU A 272 -6.36 -9.26 4.22
N LEU A 273 -6.42 -8.13 4.93
CA LEU A 273 -7.51 -7.17 4.81
C LEU A 273 -7.61 -6.56 3.40
N ILE A 274 -6.47 -6.17 2.81
CA ILE A 274 -6.45 -5.66 1.43
C ILE A 274 -6.94 -6.73 0.46
N THR A 275 -6.48 -7.97 0.63
CA THR A 275 -6.92 -9.11 -0.18
C THR A 275 -8.43 -9.35 -0.02
N TYR A 276 -8.95 -9.31 1.21
CA TYR A 276 -10.38 -9.40 1.49
C TYR A 276 -11.15 -8.37 0.64
N HIS A 277 -10.71 -7.11 0.61
CA HIS A 277 -11.38 -6.09 -0.19
C HIS A 277 -11.27 -6.32 -1.70
N MET A 278 -10.12 -6.78 -2.18
CA MET A 278 -9.95 -7.15 -3.59
C MET A 278 -10.90 -8.29 -3.99
N LEU A 279 -11.05 -9.31 -3.15
CA LEU A 279 -11.96 -10.43 -3.39
C LEU A 279 -13.43 -10.01 -3.30
N ARG A 280 -13.79 -9.20 -2.30
CA ARG A 280 -15.14 -8.66 -2.13
C ARG A 280 -15.58 -7.83 -3.33
N ALA A 281 -14.68 -7.01 -3.89
CA ALA A 281 -14.96 -6.22 -5.09
C ALA A 281 -15.38 -7.08 -6.29
N THR A 282 -14.90 -8.33 -6.39
CA THR A 282 -15.31 -9.24 -7.47
C THR A 282 -16.75 -9.76 -7.33
N GLN A 283 -17.36 -9.63 -6.16
CA GLN A 283 -18.74 -10.07 -5.90
C GLN A 283 -19.77 -8.96 -6.08
N ILE A 284 -19.34 -7.69 -6.07
CA ILE A 284 -20.23 -6.52 -6.24
C ILE A 284 -20.66 -6.36 -7.70
N HIS A 285 -19.85 -6.87 -8.65
CA HIS A 285 -20.08 -6.75 -10.09
C HIS A 285 -20.62 -8.04 -10.73
N VAL A 286 -21.26 -8.93 -9.96
CA VAL A 286 -21.93 -10.15 -10.44
C VAL A 286 -23.43 -9.95 -10.55
#